data_AF-A0A7W1ZE71-F1
#
_entry.id   AF-A0A7W1ZE71-F1
#
_cell.length_a   1.000
_cell.length_b   1.000
_cell.length_c   1.000
_cell.angle_alpha   90.00
_cell.angle_beta   90.00
_cell.angle_gamma   90.00
#
_symmetry.space_group_name_H-M   'P 1'
#
loop_
_entity.id
_entity.type
_entity.pdbx_description
1 polymer ?
#
loop_
_entity_poly.entity_id
_entity_poly.type
_entity_poly.pdbx_seq_one_letter_code
_entity_poly.pdbx_strand_id
1 'polypeptide(L)'
;MFLFSIERVYLNEIAKRINRKDLRTARKWCKKNHVALYSDSGTEYVIKNDFDLAFNLPLILNLKVLYGDKWEQVYQAYNNDELHNILEMNQNIQNNNQRYIPQGKIAKKINQAVKNN
;
A
#
# COMPACT_ATOMS: atom_id res chain seq x y z
N MET A 1 26.88 -14.47 15.47
CA MET A 1 25.54 -15.08 15.46
C MET A 1 24.54 -13.98 15.78
N PHE A 2 23.89 -13.39 14.77
CA PHE A 2 22.86 -12.38 15.00
C PHE A 2 21.57 -13.10 15.38
N LEU A 3 21.16 -12.98 16.65
CA LEU A 3 19.81 -13.37 17.07
C LEU A 3 18.85 -12.33 16.48
N PHE A 4 18.23 -12.64 15.35
CA PHE A 4 17.09 -11.87 14.87
C PHE A 4 15.93 -12.09 15.86
N SER A 5 15.72 -11.14 16.77
CA SER A 5 14.52 -11.14 17.60
C SER A 5 13.34 -10.69 16.74
N ILE A 6 12.27 -11.48 16.75
CA ILE A 6 11.03 -11.09 16.11
C ILE A 6 10.37 -10.03 16.99
N GLU A 7 10.20 -8.82 16.47
CA GLU A 7 9.61 -7.71 17.21
C GLU A 7 8.11 -7.94 17.45
N ARG A 8 7.67 -7.63 18.68
CA ARG A 8 6.29 -7.82 19.13
C ARG A 8 5.62 -6.45 19.25
N VAL A 9 4.34 -6.37 18.90
CA VAL A 9 3.49 -5.18 19.16
C VAL A 9 2.37 -5.60 20.08
N TYR A 10 2.25 -4.92 21.22
CA TYR A 10 1.25 -5.25 22.24
C TYR A 10 -0.11 -4.62 21.92
N LEU A 11 -1.18 -5.24 22.43
CA LEU A 11 -2.55 -4.84 22.11
C LEU A 11 -2.88 -3.38 22.46
N ASN A 12 -2.27 -2.83 23.49
CA ASN A 12 -2.38 -1.43 23.89
C ASN A 12 -1.75 -0.47 22.86
N GLU A 13 -0.62 -0.85 22.26
CA GLU A 13 0.03 -0.10 21.18
C GLU A 13 -0.80 -0.18 19.91
N ILE A 14 -1.30 -1.37 19.57
CA ILE A 14 -2.21 -1.58 18.43
C ILE A 14 -3.40 -0.63 18.57
N ALA A 15 -4.07 -0.62 19.72
CA ALA A 15 -5.23 0.23 19.98
C ALA A 15 -4.94 1.72 19.69
N LYS A 16 -3.77 2.22 20.13
CA LYS A 16 -3.32 3.59 19.81
C LYS A 16 -3.13 3.81 18.32
N ARG A 17 -2.41 2.91 17.64
CA ARG A 17 -2.12 3.01 16.19
C ARG A 17 -3.38 2.97 15.32
N ILE A 18 -4.37 2.16 15.69
CA ILE A 18 -5.66 2.09 14.97
C ILE A 18 -6.70 3.12 15.47
N ASN A 19 -6.27 4.06 16.32
CA ASN A 19 -7.11 5.10 16.94
C ASN A 19 -8.38 4.54 17.61
N ARG A 20 -8.18 3.59 18.53
CA ARG A 20 -9.21 2.96 19.34
C ARG A 20 -8.87 3.05 20.83
N LYS A 21 -9.90 3.31 21.64
CA LYS A 21 -9.76 3.43 23.11
C LYS A 21 -9.81 2.07 23.84
N ASP A 22 -10.50 1.08 23.26
CA ASP A 22 -10.77 -0.20 23.92
C ASP A 22 -9.97 -1.35 23.30
N LEU A 23 -9.27 -2.12 24.14
CA LEU A 23 -8.53 -3.32 23.76
C LEU A 23 -9.41 -4.39 23.09
N ARG A 24 -10.69 -4.50 23.47
CA ARG A 24 -11.64 -5.42 22.82
C ARG A 24 -11.82 -5.09 21.34
N THR A 25 -11.82 -3.80 21.00
CA THR A 25 -11.91 -3.35 19.61
C THR A 25 -10.62 -3.61 18.84
N ALA A 26 -9.45 -3.50 19.49
CA ALA A 26 -8.18 -3.89 18.90
C ALA A 26 -8.11 -5.40 18.59
N ARG A 27 -8.61 -6.28 19.48
CA ARG A 27 -8.70 -7.72 19.18
C ARG A 27 -9.61 -8.01 17.98
N LYS A 28 -10.79 -7.38 17.96
CA LYS A 28 -11.72 -7.52 16.83
C LYS A 28 -11.07 -7.07 15.52
N TRP A 29 -10.29 -5.98 15.56
CA TRP A 29 -9.53 -5.53 14.40
C TRP A 29 -8.49 -6.57 13.96
N CYS A 30 -7.70 -7.13 14.88
CA CYS A 30 -6.71 -8.16 14.55
C CYS A 30 -7.38 -9.38 13.88
N LYS A 31 -8.47 -9.88 14.48
CA LYS A 31 -9.25 -11.01 13.93
C LYS A 31 -9.81 -10.70 12.54
N LYS A 32 -10.35 -9.49 12.33
CA LYS A 32 -10.91 -9.07 11.05
C LYS A 32 -9.83 -8.99 9.95
N ASN A 33 -8.62 -8.59 10.30
CA ASN A 33 -7.51 -8.42 9.35
C ASN A 33 -6.54 -9.62 9.35
N HIS A 34 -6.97 -10.78 9.87
CA HIS A 34 -6.18 -12.01 9.87
C HIS A 34 -4.81 -11.90 10.56
N VAL A 35 -4.68 -11.02 11.56
CA VAL A 35 -3.46 -10.89 12.37
C VAL A 35 -3.56 -11.84 13.57
N ALA A 36 -2.60 -12.76 13.68
CA ALA A 36 -2.55 -13.73 14.77
C ALA A 36 -2.21 -13.05 16.11
N LEU A 37 -3.03 -13.32 17.11
CA LEU A 37 -2.80 -12.89 18.50
C LEU A 37 -2.12 -14.02 19.27
N TYR A 38 -1.01 -13.67 19.92
CA TYR A 38 -0.26 -14.51 20.82
C TYR A 38 -0.40 -13.98 22.24
N SER A 39 -0.22 -14.87 23.22
CA SER A 39 -0.25 -14.50 24.64
C SER A 39 0.98 -15.01 25.35
N ASP A 40 1.62 -14.14 26.12
CA ASP A 40 2.72 -14.50 27.02
C ASP A 40 2.45 -13.84 28.38
N SER A 41 2.36 -14.67 29.41
CA SER A 41 2.25 -14.23 30.80
C SER A 41 1.13 -13.21 31.06
N GLY A 42 -0.03 -13.40 30.41
CA GLY A 42 -1.21 -12.54 30.56
C GLY A 42 -1.22 -11.28 29.68
N THR A 43 -0.20 -11.07 28.85
CA THR A 43 -0.17 -9.99 27.85
C THR A 43 -0.40 -10.53 26.45
N GLU A 44 -1.26 -9.85 25.70
CA GLU A 44 -1.55 -10.18 24.30
C GLU A 44 -0.70 -9.32 23.36
N TYR A 45 -0.09 -9.96 22.38
CA TYR A 45 0.75 -9.30 21.38
C TYR A 45 0.55 -9.94 20.00
N VAL A 46 1.05 -9.25 18.98
CA VAL A 46 1.14 -9.73 17.60
C VAL A 46 2.58 -9.59 17.13
N ILE A 47 2.94 -10.29 16.06
CA ILE A 47 4.22 -10.06 15.39
C ILE A 47 4.13 -8.73 14.63
N LYS A 48 5.14 -7.87 14.78
CA LYS A 48 5.14 -6.53 14.21
C LYS A 48 4.93 -6.53 12.69
N ASN A 49 5.66 -7.39 11.98
CA ASN A 49 5.56 -7.45 10.51
C ASN A 49 4.15 -7.83 10.04
N ASP A 50 3.49 -8.75 10.73
CA ASP A 50 2.11 -9.15 10.40
C ASP A 50 1.14 -7.99 10.63
N PHE A 51 1.33 -7.25 11.73
CA PHE A 51 0.54 -6.05 12.02
C PHE A 51 0.77 -4.95 10.99
N ASP A 52 2.04 -4.61 10.73
CA ASP A 52 2.41 -3.52 9.81
C ASP A 52 1.92 -3.83 8.39
N LEU A 53 2.01 -5.09 7.94
CA LEU A 53 1.43 -5.52 6.67
C LEU A 53 -0.08 -5.30 6.64
N ALA A 54 -0.81 -5.80 7.64
CA ALA A 54 -2.27 -5.67 7.71
C ALA A 54 -2.72 -4.20 7.83
N PHE A 55 -1.98 -3.40 8.58
CA PHE A 55 -2.24 -1.98 8.78
C PHE A 55 -2.04 -1.16 7.50
N ASN A 56 -0.96 -1.46 6.76
CA ASN A 56 -0.61 -0.76 5.53
C ASN A 56 -1.31 -1.33 4.28
N LEU A 57 -1.94 -2.50 4.38
CA LEU A 57 -2.58 -3.17 3.24
C LEU A 57 -3.58 -2.28 2.48
N PRO A 58 -4.45 -1.47 3.12
CA PRO A 58 -5.36 -0.58 2.38
C PRO A 58 -4.62 0.44 1.52
N LEU A 59 -3.51 1.00 2.03
CA LEU A 59 -2.65 1.90 1.26
C LEU A 59 -1.99 1.16 0.10
N ILE A 60 -1.38 0.01 0.37
CA ILE A 60 -0.70 -0.82 -0.65
C ILE A 60 -1.66 -1.18 -1.79
N LEU A 61 -2.89 -1.60 -1.47
CA LEU A 61 -3.90 -1.93 -2.48
C LEU A 61 -4.27 -0.72 -3.34
N ASN A 62 -4.43 0.46 -2.72
CA ASN A 62 -4.69 1.69 -3.46
C ASN A 62 -3.51 2.06 -4.37
N LEU A 63 -2.28 1.95 -3.88
CA LEU A 63 -1.07 2.21 -4.67
C LEU A 63 -0.95 1.23 -5.84
N LYS A 64 -1.29 -0.05 -5.65
CA LYS A 64 -1.32 -1.03 -6.74
C LYS A 64 -2.29 -0.65 -7.85
N VAL A 65 -3.46 -0.11 -7.49
CA VAL A 65 -4.45 0.36 -8.46
C VAL A 65 -3.96 1.61 -9.20
N LEU A 66 -3.34 2.55 -8.49
CA LEU A 66 -2.93 3.84 -9.06
C LEU A 66 -1.64 3.78 -9.88
N TYR A 67 -0.65 3.02 -9.43
CA TYR A 67 0.72 3.04 -9.97
C TYR A 67 1.11 1.75 -10.70
N GLY A 68 0.24 0.73 -10.71
CA GLY A 68 0.54 -0.57 -11.32
C GLY A 68 1.84 -1.14 -10.77
N ASP A 69 2.74 -1.57 -11.64
CA ASP A 69 4.04 -2.18 -11.29
C ASP A 69 4.97 -1.27 -10.45
N LYS A 70 4.73 0.05 -10.44
CA LYS A 70 5.56 1.02 -9.69
C LYS A 70 5.09 1.24 -8.25
N TRP A 71 4.03 0.56 -7.81
CA TRP A 71 3.45 0.75 -6.47
C TRP A 71 4.46 0.61 -5.33
N GLU A 72 5.44 -0.28 -5.48
CA GLU A 72 6.46 -0.55 -4.45
C GLU A 72 7.39 0.65 -4.24
N GLN A 73 7.83 1.30 -5.33
CA GLN A 73 8.69 2.49 -5.28
C GLN A 73 7.98 3.64 -4.55
N VAL A 74 6.69 3.80 -4.84
CA VAL A 74 5.85 4.82 -4.19
C VAL A 74 5.66 4.51 -2.72
N TYR A 75 5.41 3.24 -2.37
CA TYR A 75 5.28 2.81 -0.99
C TYR A 75 6.58 3.02 -0.18
N GLN A 76 7.74 2.77 -0.79
CA GLN A 76 9.03 3.09 -0.17
C GLN A 76 9.19 4.59 0.08
N ALA A 77 8.80 5.44 -0.88
CA ALA A 77 8.82 6.89 -0.68
C ALA A 77 7.88 7.34 0.46
N TYR A 78 6.73 6.70 0.65
CA TYR A 78 5.86 6.93 1.81
C TYR A 78 6.56 6.60 3.14
N ASN A 79 7.26 5.46 3.21
CA ASN A 79 7.94 5.04 4.44
C ASN A 79 9.17 5.89 4.76
N ASN A 80 9.78 6.52 3.75
CA ASN A 80 10.95 7.39 3.90
C ASN A 80 10.60 8.88 4.07
N ASP A 81 9.31 9.22 4.17
CA ASP A 81 8.80 10.61 4.19
C ASP A 81 9.22 11.46 2.97
N GLU A 82 9.45 10.82 1.83
CA GLU A 82 9.89 11.45 0.58
C GLU A 82 8.70 11.97 -0.25
N LEU A 83 7.91 12.89 0.32
CA LEU A 83 6.66 13.38 -0.29
C LEU A 83 6.86 14.03 -1.68
N HIS A 84 8.02 14.65 -1.91
CA HIS A 84 8.36 15.25 -3.20
C HIS A 84 8.45 14.19 -4.31
N ASN A 85 9.03 13.02 -4.03
CA ASN A 85 9.12 11.91 -4.96
C ASN A 85 7.73 11.38 -5.34
N ILE A 86 6.81 11.32 -4.37
CA ILE A 86 5.42 10.89 -4.61
C ILE A 86 4.70 11.89 -5.55
N LEU A 87 4.91 13.20 -5.38
CA LEU A 87 4.30 14.23 -6.22
C LEU A 87 4.78 14.14 -7.67
N GLU A 88 6.09 13.96 -7.89
CA GLU A 88 6.66 13.83 -9.24
C GLU A 88 6.16 12.55 -9.95
N MET A 89 6.10 11.43 -9.22
CA MET A 89 5.58 10.17 -9.76
C MET A 89 4.11 10.29 -10.20
N ASN A 90 3.30 11.05 -9.45
CA ASN A 90 1.89 11.31 -9.80
C ASN A 90 1.73 12.07 -11.11
N GLN A 91 2.53 13.12 -11.33
CA GLN A 91 2.47 13.92 -12.55
C GLN A 91 2.82 13.07 -13.79
N ASN A 92 3.81 12.19 -13.66
CA ASN A 92 4.22 11.28 -14.75
C ASN A 92 3.13 10.27 -15.15
N ILE A 93 2.29 9.82 -14.21
CA ILE A 93 1.18 8.90 -14.52
C ILE A 93 0.06 9.61 -15.27
N GLN A 94 -0.32 10.81 -14.82
CA GLN A 94 -1.34 11.60 -15.50
C GLN A 94 -0.96 11.90 -16.95
N ASN A 95 0.32 12.25 -17.19
CA ASN A 95 0.83 12.53 -18.53
C ASN A 95 0.83 11.28 -19.44
N ASN A 96 1.08 10.08 -18.91
CA ASN A 96 1.02 8.85 -19.71
C ASN A 96 -0.41 8.44 -20.08
N ASN A 97 -1.38 8.66 -19.19
CA ASN A 97 -2.79 8.36 -19.45
C ASN A 97 -3.46 9.37 -20.40
N GLN A 98 -2.84 10.54 -20.62
CA GLN A 98 -3.34 11.60 -21.50
C GLN A 98 -2.82 11.54 -22.94
N ARG A 99 -2.33 10.39 -23.43
CA ARG A 99 -2.10 10.23 -24.88
C ARG A 99 -3.45 10.20 -25.60
N TYR A 100 -3.89 11.38 -26.02
CA TYR A 100 -5.05 11.56 -26.89
C TYR A 100 -4.89 10.72 -28.16
N ILE A 101 -5.75 9.71 -28.33
CA ILE A 101 -5.88 8.95 -29.57
C ILE A 101 -6.99 9.62 -30.38
N PRO A 102 -6.68 10.34 -31.46
CA PRO A 102 -7.73 10.96 -32.28
C PRO A 102 -8.65 9.89 -32.87
N GLN A 103 -9.94 9.93 -32.51
CA GLN A 103 -10.95 8.93 -32.93
C GLN A 103 -11.66 9.29 -34.25
N GLY A 104 -11.32 10.44 -34.84
CA GLY A 104 -11.93 10.95 -36.07
C GLY A 104 -11.69 10.06 -37.28
N LYS A 105 -12.60 10.12 -38.26
CA LYS A 105 -12.54 9.33 -39.51
C LYS A 105 -11.21 9.49 -40.27
N ILE A 106 -10.60 10.68 -40.20
CA ILE A 106 -9.31 11.01 -40.83
C ILE A 106 -8.15 10.32 -40.09
N ALA A 107 -8.15 10.37 -38.76
CA ALA A 107 -7.12 9.75 -37.94
C ALA A 107 -7.11 8.21 -38.06
N LYS A 108 -8.29 7.58 -38.19
CA LYS A 108 -8.39 6.13 -38.46
C LYS A 108 -7.72 5.72 -39.79
N LYS A 109 -7.87 6.54 -40.84
CA LYS A 109 -7.20 6.30 -42.14
C LYS A 109 -5.68 6.44 -42.06
N ILE A 110 -5.18 7.45 -41.34
CA ILE A 110 -3.73 7.68 -41.17
C ILE A 110 -3.09 6.50 -40.41
N ASN A 111 -3.72 6.02 -39.33
CA ASN A 111 -3.21 4.89 -38.55
C ASN A 111 -3.24 3.54 -39.30
N GLN A 112 -4.13 3.37 -40.28
CA GLN A 112 -4.16 2.18 -41.15
C GLN A 112 -3.10 2.23 -42.24
N ALA A 113 -2.82 3.41 -42.81
CA ALA A 113 -1.76 3.59 -43.80
C ALA A 113 -0.35 3.35 -43.23
N VAL A 114 -0.11 3.74 -41.97
CA VAL A 114 1.20 3.55 -41.31
C VAL A 114 1.49 2.09 -40.94
N LYS A 115 0.47 1.23 -40.81
CA LYS A 115 0.65 -0.20 -40.47
C LYS A 115 0.92 -1.13 -41.67
N ASN A 116 0.78 -0.61 -42.89
CA ASN A 116 0.91 -1.39 -44.12
C ASN A 116 2.20 -1.09 -44.90
N ASN A 117 3.14 -0.37 -44.29
CA ASN A 117 4.53 -0.21 -44.70
C ASN A 117 5.43 -0.81 -43.62
#